data_AF-A0A165RSX3-F1
#
_entry.id   AF-A0A165RSX3-F1
#
_cell.length_a   1.000
_cell.length_b   1.000
_cell.length_c   1.000
_cell.angle_alpha   90.00
_cell.angle_beta   90.00
_cell.angle_gamma   90.00
#
_symmetry.space_group_name_H-M   'P 1'
#
loop_
_entity.id
_entity.type
_entity.pdbx_description
1 polymer ?
#
loop_
_entity_poly.entity_id
_entity_poly.type
_entity_poly.pdbx_seq_one_letter_code
_entity_poly.pdbx_strand_id
1 'polypeptide(L)'
;MKHVIRPGSADISDNADVVVPWWSFTKTLIAATALTMVRDGQLALDDALPGESFTLRQLLQHRAGLADYGSVTAYHAAVAAGEDAWPVDRLLQSVAALHAGIEPGSFAYSNVGYLLVRQHLEQMSGLTLDVVMRRRLFEPLGVVGPCIAGQRSDLADVRMGDVQSYDPRWVYHGLAVGTLRDAAMLLHRLMTTDLLPVGLRDEMCHGIAVGDPGTGRPWQHAAYGLGVMAGTTASNLSVVGHTGGGPGSGIAVYHCPEHAQATVAVFATGGTAGNIEADAFKLGL
;
A
#
# COMPACT_ATOMS: atom_id res chain seq x y z
N MET A 1 3.43 12.17 13.86
CA MET A 1 1.96 12.13 14.00
C MET A 1 1.53 10.68 14.12
N LYS A 2 0.49 10.38 14.90
CA LYS A 2 0.06 9.00 15.11
C LYS A 2 -1.42 8.88 15.46
N HIS A 3 -2.00 7.73 15.14
CA HIS A 3 -3.34 7.36 15.56
C HIS A 3 -3.37 5.86 15.91
N VAL A 4 -4.05 5.51 17.00
CA VAL A 4 -4.17 4.12 17.47
C VAL A 4 -5.63 3.82 17.82
N ILE A 5 -6.16 2.78 17.19
CA ILE A 5 -7.47 2.19 17.48
C ILE A 5 -7.27 0.98 18.39
N ARG A 6 -7.96 0.95 19.53
CA ARG A 6 -7.99 -0.19 20.46
C ARG A 6 -9.43 -0.47 20.90
N PRO A 7 -10.04 -1.58 20.47
CA PRO A 7 -11.35 -2.02 20.95
C PRO A 7 -11.50 -1.94 22.47
N GLY A 8 -12.60 -1.33 22.93
CA GLY A 8 -12.91 -1.20 24.36
C GLY A 8 -12.13 -0.13 25.11
N SER A 9 -11.35 0.71 24.42
CA SER A 9 -10.63 1.85 25.02
C SER A 9 -10.74 3.10 24.15
N ALA A 10 -10.37 4.26 24.70
CA ALA A 10 -10.32 5.50 23.92
C ALA A 10 -9.13 5.47 22.96
N ASP A 11 -9.35 5.95 21.73
CA ASP A 11 -8.30 6.09 20.73
C ASP A 11 -7.19 7.02 21.20
N ILE A 12 -5.94 6.71 20.84
CA ILE A 12 -4.81 7.62 21.06
C ILE A 12 -4.56 8.37 19.74
N SER A 13 -4.67 9.70 19.78
CA SER A 13 -4.53 10.55 18.60
C SER A 13 -3.56 11.68 18.84
N ASP A 14 -2.60 11.85 17.94
CA ASP A 14 -1.73 13.01 17.84
C ASP A 14 -1.74 13.49 16.38
N ASN A 15 -2.45 14.60 16.15
CA ASN A 15 -2.67 15.19 14.83
C ASN A 15 -3.26 14.19 13.82
N ALA A 16 -4.18 13.33 14.29
CA ALA A 16 -4.74 12.24 13.50
C ALA A 16 -5.59 12.70 12.30
N ASP A 17 -6.11 13.93 12.35
CA ASP A 17 -6.97 14.52 11.31
C ASP A 17 -6.18 15.27 10.22
N VAL A 18 -4.84 15.31 10.32
CA VAL A 18 -3.98 15.87 9.27
C VAL A 18 -4.00 14.94 8.06
N VAL A 19 -4.28 15.49 6.90
CA VAL A 19 -4.23 14.76 5.62
C VAL A 19 -2.78 14.56 5.21
N VAL A 20 -2.41 13.30 4.96
CA VAL A 20 -1.05 12.87 4.63
C VAL A 20 -1.07 11.95 3.40
N PRO A 21 0.04 11.84 2.66
CA PRO A 21 0.18 10.83 1.62
C PRO A 21 0.35 9.44 2.24
N TRP A 22 -0.36 8.46 1.71
CA TRP A 22 -0.30 7.08 2.20
C TRP A 22 0.71 6.22 1.45
N TRP A 23 1.31 6.73 0.37
CA TRP A 23 2.38 6.07 -0.38
C TRP A 23 2.03 4.60 -0.68
N SER A 24 2.93 3.66 -0.42
CA SER A 24 2.70 2.23 -0.65
C SER A 24 1.60 1.60 0.21
N PHE A 25 1.09 2.24 1.26
CA PHE A 25 -0.13 1.73 1.92
C PHE A 25 -1.34 1.74 0.96
N THR A 26 -1.31 2.57 -0.09
CA THR A 26 -2.29 2.50 -1.20
C THR A 26 -2.38 1.10 -1.82
N LYS A 27 -1.29 0.32 -1.83
CA LYS A 27 -1.28 -1.06 -2.35
C LYS A 27 -2.21 -1.98 -1.57
N THR A 28 -2.27 -1.83 -0.25
CA THR A 28 -3.22 -2.58 0.58
C THR A 28 -4.66 -2.28 0.19
N LEU A 29 -4.95 -1.03 -0.16
CA LEU A 29 -6.29 -0.61 -0.57
C LEU A 29 -6.64 -1.10 -1.99
N ILE A 30 -5.67 -1.08 -2.92
CA ILE A 30 -5.82 -1.65 -4.26
C ILE A 30 -6.06 -3.16 -4.16
N ALA A 31 -5.27 -3.86 -3.34
CA ALA A 31 -5.42 -5.30 -3.12
C ALA A 31 -6.79 -5.63 -2.51
N ALA A 32 -7.19 -4.94 -1.43
CA ALA A 32 -8.51 -5.13 -0.82
C ALA A 32 -9.64 -4.90 -1.83
N THR A 33 -9.53 -3.86 -2.67
CA THR A 33 -10.50 -3.57 -3.72
C THR A 33 -10.58 -4.70 -4.75
N ALA A 34 -9.43 -5.21 -5.22
CA ALA A 34 -9.39 -6.37 -6.11
C ALA A 34 -10.00 -7.62 -5.45
N LEU A 35 -9.74 -7.85 -4.17
CA LEU A 35 -10.30 -8.97 -3.42
C LEU A 35 -11.82 -8.86 -3.22
N THR A 36 -12.40 -7.66 -3.15
CA THR A 36 -13.87 -7.52 -3.21
C THR A 36 -14.44 -8.01 -4.54
N MET A 37 -13.72 -7.80 -5.66
CA MET A 37 -14.14 -8.29 -6.97
C MET A 37 -13.94 -9.80 -7.10
N VAL A 38 -12.94 -10.38 -6.42
CA VAL A 38 -12.78 -11.84 -6.30
C VAL A 38 -13.93 -12.45 -5.49
N ARG A 39 -14.26 -11.86 -4.34
CA ARG A 39 -15.44 -12.23 -3.53
C ARG A 39 -16.72 -12.24 -4.37
N ASP A 40 -16.89 -11.24 -5.23
CA ASP A 40 -18.06 -11.09 -6.09
C ASP A 40 -18.01 -11.98 -7.35
N GLY A 41 -16.99 -12.81 -7.53
CA GLY A 41 -16.82 -13.69 -8.69
C GLY A 41 -16.49 -12.98 -10.01
N GLN A 42 -16.05 -11.72 -9.95
CA GLN A 42 -15.71 -10.91 -11.13
C GLN A 42 -14.25 -11.05 -11.53
N LEU A 43 -13.38 -11.45 -10.60
CA LEU A 43 -11.98 -11.75 -10.81
C LEU A 43 -11.63 -13.10 -10.17
N ALA A 44 -10.56 -13.72 -10.65
CA ALA A 44 -9.95 -14.87 -10.00
C ALA A 44 -8.50 -14.54 -9.66
N LEU A 45 -8.01 -15.03 -8.51
CA LEU A 45 -6.64 -14.78 -8.08
C LEU A 45 -5.61 -15.51 -8.94
N ASP A 46 -5.96 -16.72 -9.40
CA ASP A 46 -5.02 -17.66 -10.01
C ASP A 46 -5.18 -17.79 -11.52
N ASP A 47 -6.12 -17.05 -12.11
CA ASP A 47 -6.22 -16.93 -13.56
C ASP A 47 -5.18 -15.92 -14.07
N ALA A 48 -4.56 -16.25 -15.20
CA ALA A 48 -3.69 -15.31 -15.90
C ALA A 48 -4.50 -14.09 -16.35
N LEU A 49 -3.93 -12.90 -16.18
CA LEU A 49 -4.56 -11.70 -16.72
C LEU A 49 -4.55 -11.74 -18.27
N PRO A 50 -5.55 -11.16 -18.95
CA PRO A 50 -5.63 -11.20 -20.41
C PRO A 50 -4.35 -10.70 -21.09
N GLY A 51 -3.70 -11.57 -21.86
CA GLY A 51 -2.47 -11.26 -22.60
C GLY A 51 -1.18 -11.35 -21.79
N GLU A 52 -1.26 -11.72 -20.51
CA GLU A 52 -0.12 -11.78 -19.59
C GLU A 52 0.20 -13.22 -19.17
N SER A 53 1.45 -13.46 -18.77
CA SER A 53 1.89 -14.75 -18.23
C SER A 53 1.71 -14.88 -16.71
N PHE A 54 1.32 -13.79 -16.03
CA PHE A 54 1.15 -13.74 -14.59
C PHE A 54 -0.31 -13.60 -14.16
N THR A 55 -0.59 -14.04 -12.94
CA THR A 55 -1.91 -13.98 -12.32
C THR A 55 -2.08 -12.73 -11.45
N LEU A 56 -3.33 -12.43 -11.07
CA LEU A 56 -3.62 -11.38 -10.09
C LEU A 56 -2.89 -11.66 -8.76
N ARG A 57 -2.84 -12.91 -8.30
CA ARG A 57 -2.11 -13.30 -7.09
C ARG A 57 -0.64 -12.96 -7.20
N GLN A 58 0.00 -13.28 -8.32
CA GLN A 58 1.42 -12.99 -8.52
C GLN A 58 1.70 -11.48 -8.51
N LEU A 59 0.84 -10.65 -9.10
CA LEU A 59 0.98 -9.19 -9.02
C LEU A 59 0.83 -8.69 -7.59
N LEU A 60 -0.22 -9.12 -6.87
CA LEU A 60 -0.46 -8.69 -5.50
C LEU A 60 0.65 -9.12 -4.53
N GLN A 61 1.34 -10.22 -4.80
CA GLN A 61 2.45 -10.75 -4.01
C GLN A 61 3.84 -10.25 -4.44
N HIS A 62 3.96 -9.42 -5.48
CA HIS A 62 5.24 -9.04 -6.08
C HIS A 62 6.06 -10.23 -6.58
N ARG A 63 5.38 -11.20 -7.22
CA ARG A 63 5.97 -12.44 -7.75
C ARG A 63 5.73 -12.61 -9.25
N ALA A 64 5.31 -11.55 -9.93
CA ALA A 64 5.06 -11.56 -11.37
C ALA A 64 6.33 -11.49 -12.23
N GLY A 65 7.52 -11.36 -11.63
CA GLY A 65 8.78 -11.20 -12.38
C GLY A 65 8.95 -9.80 -12.99
N LEU A 66 8.36 -8.77 -12.36
CA LEU A 66 8.34 -7.40 -12.88
C LEU A 66 9.42 -6.54 -12.25
N ALA A 67 10.09 -5.73 -13.05
CA ALA A 67 11.05 -4.75 -12.56
C ALA A 67 10.35 -3.56 -11.88
N ASP A 68 11.12 -2.80 -11.11
CA ASP A 68 10.65 -1.61 -10.42
C ASP A 68 11.35 -0.34 -10.89
N TYR A 69 10.57 0.73 -11.07
CA TYR A 69 11.10 2.03 -11.47
C TYR A 69 11.86 2.73 -10.34
N GLY A 70 11.76 2.26 -9.10
CA GLY A 70 12.54 2.77 -7.96
C GLY A 70 14.05 2.57 -8.09
N SER A 71 14.52 1.73 -9.02
CA SER A 71 15.94 1.59 -9.35
C SER A 71 16.43 2.49 -10.49
N VAL A 72 15.51 3.20 -11.18
CA VAL A 72 15.84 4.01 -12.36
C VAL A 72 16.34 5.39 -11.94
N THR A 73 17.64 5.67 -12.14
CA THR A 73 18.25 6.96 -11.76
C THR A 73 17.59 8.16 -12.43
N ALA A 74 17.24 8.05 -13.70
CA ALA A 74 16.59 9.14 -14.44
C ALA A 74 15.19 9.48 -13.89
N TYR A 75 14.48 8.49 -13.34
CA TYR A 75 13.18 8.70 -12.69
C TYR A 75 13.36 9.57 -11.43
N HIS A 76 14.33 9.25 -10.58
CA HIS A 76 14.62 10.04 -9.38
C HIS A 76 15.09 11.46 -9.70
N ALA A 77 15.90 11.62 -10.75
CA ALA A 77 16.35 12.94 -11.20
C ALA A 77 15.16 13.82 -11.64
N ALA A 78 14.23 13.28 -12.43
CA ALA A 78 13.04 14.01 -12.88
C ALA A 78 12.10 14.36 -11.70
N VAL A 79 11.88 13.43 -10.77
CA VAL A 79 11.11 13.69 -9.54
C VAL A 79 11.75 14.81 -8.71
N ALA A 80 13.08 14.77 -8.50
CA ALA A 80 13.81 15.78 -7.74
C ALA A 80 13.82 17.16 -8.43
N ALA A 81 13.76 17.19 -9.76
CA ALA A 81 13.67 18.41 -10.55
C ALA A 81 12.25 19.01 -10.57
N GLY A 82 11.25 18.35 -9.96
CA GLY A 82 9.86 18.83 -9.93
C GLY A 82 9.14 18.71 -11.28
N GLU A 83 9.66 17.87 -12.19
CA GLU A 83 9.05 17.61 -13.51
C GLU A 83 7.66 16.98 -13.37
N ASP A 84 6.86 17.11 -14.42
CA ASP A 84 5.63 16.35 -14.57
C ASP A 84 5.94 14.86 -14.70
N ALA A 85 5.05 14.03 -14.13
CA ALA A 85 5.18 12.58 -14.22
C ALA A 85 5.26 12.12 -15.67
N TRP A 86 6.17 11.20 -15.94
CA TRP A 86 6.30 10.64 -17.28
C TRP A 86 5.01 9.90 -17.69
N PRO A 87 4.70 9.87 -19.00
CA PRO A 87 3.71 8.95 -19.52
C PRO A 87 4.04 7.50 -19.13
N VAL A 88 3.01 6.69 -18.87
CA VAL A 88 3.15 5.29 -18.45
C VAL A 88 4.03 4.49 -19.42
N ASP A 89 3.84 4.69 -20.71
CA ASP A 89 4.57 4.06 -21.80
C ASP A 89 6.07 4.41 -21.76
N ARG A 90 6.43 5.65 -21.40
CA ARG A 90 7.84 6.02 -21.16
C ARG A 90 8.40 5.32 -19.91
N LEU A 91 7.63 5.25 -18.83
CA LEU A 91 8.03 4.53 -17.63
C LEU A 91 8.29 3.04 -17.93
N LEU A 92 7.34 2.36 -18.59
CA LEU A 92 7.43 0.94 -18.91
C LEU A 92 8.65 0.66 -19.81
N GLN A 93 8.93 1.53 -20.78
CA GLN A 93 10.16 1.43 -21.58
C GLN A 93 11.42 1.56 -20.73
N SER A 94 11.42 2.45 -19.73
CA SER A 94 12.60 2.65 -18.86
C SER A 94 12.93 1.46 -17.96
N VAL A 95 11.94 0.61 -17.65
CA VAL A 95 12.13 -0.60 -16.83
C VAL A 95 12.19 -1.88 -17.66
N ALA A 96 11.87 -1.85 -18.96
CA ALA A 96 11.77 -3.04 -19.80
C ALA A 96 13.03 -3.91 -19.75
N ALA A 97 14.20 -3.31 -19.94
CA ALA A 97 15.48 -4.02 -19.91
C ALA A 97 15.83 -4.63 -18.54
N LEU A 98 15.24 -4.12 -17.45
CA LEU A 98 15.49 -4.59 -16.09
C LEU A 98 14.73 -5.89 -15.75
N HIS A 99 13.77 -6.31 -16.58
CA HIS A 99 12.99 -7.54 -16.35
C HIS A 99 13.82 -8.81 -16.55
N ALA A 100 14.85 -8.77 -17.41
CA ALA A 100 15.59 -9.96 -17.87
C ALA A 100 16.35 -10.73 -16.77
N GLY A 101 16.36 -10.24 -15.52
CA GLY A 101 16.99 -10.89 -14.38
C GLY A 101 16.05 -11.22 -13.22
N ILE A 102 14.73 -11.12 -13.41
CA ILE A 102 13.75 -11.34 -12.34
C ILE A 102 12.94 -12.60 -12.66
N GLU A 103 13.21 -13.66 -11.91
CA GLU A 103 12.50 -14.94 -12.07
C GLU A 103 11.05 -14.84 -11.57
N PRO A 104 10.05 -15.13 -12.42
CA PRO A 104 8.66 -15.25 -11.99
C PRO A 104 8.52 -16.25 -10.84
N GLY A 105 7.65 -15.95 -9.87
CA GLY A 105 7.51 -16.74 -8.66
C GLY A 105 8.53 -16.42 -7.56
N SER A 106 9.61 -15.70 -7.84
CA SER A 106 10.46 -15.13 -6.78
C SER A 106 9.90 -13.79 -6.31
N PHE A 107 10.10 -13.45 -5.03
CA PHE A 107 9.69 -12.14 -4.53
C PHE A 107 10.62 -11.05 -5.07
N ALA A 108 10.05 -10.06 -5.76
CA ALA A 108 10.72 -8.86 -6.23
C ALA A 108 9.73 -7.69 -6.20
N TYR A 109 9.86 -6.81 -5.20
CA TYR A 109 8.95 -5.68 -5.01
C TYR A 109 8.84 -4.82 -6.28
N SER A 110 7.63 -4.68 -6.82
CA SER A 110 7.39 -3.94 -8.06
C SER A 110 6.17 -3.05 -7.97
N ASN A 111 6.38 -1.73 -8.04
CA ASN A 111 5.33 -0.76 -8.21
C ASN A 111 4.65 -0.87 -9.58
N VAL A 112 5.36 -1.39 -10.60
CA VAL A 112 4.79 -1.67 -11.92
C VAL A 112 3.69 -2.72 -11.82
N GLY A 113 3.89 -3.78 -11.03
CA GLY A 113 2.84 -4.78 -10.80
C GLY A 113 1.54 -4.16 -10.28
N TYR A 114 1.63 -3.20 -9.35
CA TYR A 114 0.46 -2.50 -8.82
C TYR A 114 -0.14 -1.47 -9.77
N LEU A 115 0.66 -0.88 -10.68
CA LEU A 115 0.14 -0.11 -11.81
C LEU A 115 -0.74 -1.00 -12.70
N LEU A 116 -0.30 -2.23 -13.01
CA LEU A 116 -1.07 -3.15 -13.84
C LEU A 116 -2.37 -3.59 -13.15
N VAL A 117 -2.33 -3.87 -11.84
CA VAL A 117 -3.56 -4.16 -11.07
C VAL A 117 -4.53 -2.98 -11.13
N ARG A 118 -4.06 -1.76 -10.91
CA ARG A 118 -4.89 -0.55 -11.06
C ARG A 118 -5.55 -0.49 -12.44
N GLN A 119 -4.76 -0.59 -13.51
CA GLN A 119 -5.28 -0.50 -14.88
C GLN A 119 -6.33 -1.58 -15.17
N HIS A 120 -6.10 -2.80 -14.66
CA HIS A 120 -7.06 -3.89 -14.79
C HIS A 120 -8.38 -3.61 -14.05
N LEU A 121 -8.33 -3.07 -12.82
CA LEU A 121 -9.52 -2.66 -12.07
C LEU A 121 -10.29 -1.54 -12.79
N GLU A 122 -9.59 -0.53 -13.32
CA GLU A 122 -10.19 0.57 -14.07
C GLU A 122 -10.84 0.07 -15.37
N GLN A 123 -10.17 -0.83 -16.10
CA GLN A 123 -10.70 -1.43 -17.33
C GLN A 123 -11.95 -2.28 -17.08
N MET A 124 -11.93 -3.15 -16.07
CA MET A 124 -13.04 -4.05 -15.75
C MET A 124 -14.28 -3.30 -15.24
N SER A 125 -14.08 -2.17 -14.56
CA SER A 125 -15.17 -1.37 -13.99
C SER A 125 -15.66 -0.26 -14.92
N GLY A 126 -14.82 0.21 -15.85
CA GLY A 126 -15.06 1.44 -16.62
C GLY A 126 -15.00 2.72 -15.78
N LEU A 127 -14.39 2.66 -14.59
CA LEU A 127 -14.34 3.75 -13.60
C LEU A 127 -12.88 4.05 -13.24
N THR A 128 -12.60 5.25 -12.74
CA THR A 128 -11.28 5.60 -12.21
C THR A 128 -11.01 4.84 -10.90
N LEU A 129 -9.75 4.63 -10.56
CA LEU A 129 -9.36 3.94 -9.32
C LEU A 129 -10.03 4.57 -8.08
N ASP A 130 -10.08 5.91 -8.00
CA ASP A 130 -10.75 6.64 -6.91
C ASP A 130 -12.21 6.21 -6.74
N VAL A 131 -12.96 6.15 -7.84
CA VAL A 131 -14.39 5.79 -7.81
C VAL A 131 -14.57 4.32 -7.48
N VAL A 132 -13.73 3.42 -8.01
CA VAL A 132 -13.79 1.98 -7.71
C VAL A 132 -13.52 1.75 -6.22
N MET A 133 -12.45 2.33 -5.69
CA MET A 133 -12.07 2.20 -4.27
C MET A 133 -13.13 2.81 -3.35
N ARG A 134 -13.71 3.96 -3.73
CA ARG A 134 -14.78 4.57 -2.95
C ARG A 134 -15.98 3.62 -2.79
N ARG A 135 -16.48 3.08 -3.90
CA ARG A 135 -17.68 2.21 -3.92
C ARG A 135 -17.45 0.85 -3.28
N ARG A 136 -16.25 0.28 -3.46
CA ARG A 136 -15.97 -1.11 -3.06
C ARG A 136 -15.28 -1.26 -1.72
N LEU A 137 -14.58 -0.21 -1.27
CA LEU A 137 -13.76 -0.27 -0.06
C LEU A 137 -14.14 0.82 0.93
N PHE A 138 -14.11 2.10 0.53
CA PHE A 138 -14.26 3.20 1.49
C PHE A 138 -15.68 3.30 2.06
N GLU A 139 -16.70 3.38 1.20
CA GLU A 139 -18.10 3.47 1.62
C GLU A 139 -18.57 2.23 2.39
N PRO A 140 -18.29 0.97 1.95
CA PRO A 140 -18.65 -0.22 2.71
C PRO A 140 -17.96 -0.30 4.08
N LEU A 141 -16.74 0.22 4.21
CA LEU A 141 -16.06 0.33 5.49
C LEU A 141 -16.42 1.61 6.25
N GLY A 142 -17.36 2.43 5.78
CA GLY A 142 -17.83 3.64 6.45
C GLY A 142 -16.75 4.71 6.65
N VAL A 143 -15.86 4.87 5.68
CA VAL A 143 -14.80 5.89 5.64
C VAL A 143 -14.98 6.71 4.36
N VAL A 144 -15.07 8.04 4.46
CA VAL A 144 -15.46 8.89 3.29
C VAL A 144 -14.47 9.99 2.94
N GLY A 145 -13.48 10.25 3.81
CA GLY A 145 -12.47 11.31 3.62
C GLY A 145 -11.38 11.04 2.57
N PRO A 146 -10.88 9.80 2.39
CA PRO A 146 -9.75 9.54 1.50
C PRO A 146 -10.09 9.66 0.01
N CYS A 147 -9.09 10.03 -0.78
CA CYS A 147 -9.16 10.02 -2.25
C CYS A 147 -7.82 9.63 -2.88
N ILE A 148 -7.84 9.35 -4.19
CA ILE A 148 -6.63 9.15 -5.00
C ILE A 148 -6.24 10.47 -5.68
N ALA A 149 -5.09 11.04 -5.29
CA ALA A 149 -4.56 12.25 -5.89
C ALA A 149 -4.11 12.01 -7.34
N GLY A 150 -4.61 12.83 -8.27
CA GLY A 150 -4.37 12.72 -9.71
C GLY A 150 -3.64 13.92 -10.31
N GLN A 151 -3.56 15.04 -9.58
CA GLN A 151 -2.93 16.29 -10.03
C GLN A 151 -2.31 17.05 -8.85
N ARG A 152 -1.39 17.98 -9.14
CA ARG A 152 -0.63 18.73 -8.12
C ARG A 152 -1.52 19.47 -7.12
N SER A 153 -2.66 20.00 -7.57
CA SER A 153 -3.60 20.73 -6.70
C SER A 153 -4.24 19.84 -5.63
N ASP A 154 -4.35 18.53 -5.86
CA ASP A 154 -4.89 17.59 -4.88
C ASP A 154 -3.97 17.43 -3.67
N LEU A 155 -2.72 17.91 -3.76
CA LEU A 155 -1.72 17.88 -2.70
C LEU A 155 -1.56 19.23 -1.98
N ALA A 156 -2.35 20.26 -2.31
CA ALA A 156 -2.18 21.61 -1.78
C ALA A 156 -2.23 21.68 -0.24
N ASP A 157 -3.15 20.93 0.37
CA ASP A 157 -3.35 20.87 1.82
C ASP A 157 -2.80 19.56 2.44
N VAL A 158 -2.02 18.79 1.68
CA VAL A 158 -1.49 17.50 2.12
C VAL A 158 -0.12 17.70 2.76
N ARG A 159 0.03 17.27 4.02
CA ARG A 159 1.29 17.37 4.77
C ARG A 159 2.28 16.31 4.29
N MET A 160 3.15 16.66 3.33
CA MET A 160 4.13 15.70 2.75
C MET A 160 5.59 15.87 3.22
N GLY A 161 5.87 16.87 4.06
CA GLY A 161 7.24 17.27 4.41
C GLY A 161 7.71 18.48 3.60
N ASP A 162 9.00 18.53 3.25
CA ASP A 162 9.62 19.69 2.59
C ASP A 162 9.47 19.71 1.06
N VAL A 163 8.77 18.72 0.50
CA VAL A 163 8.60 18.59 -0.95
C VAL A 163 7.57 19.60 -1.44
N GLN A 164 8.03 20.55 -2.23
CA GLN A 164 7.18 21.54 -2.89
C GLN A 164 6.83 21.05 -4.30
N SER A 165 5.57 21.20 -4.71
CA SER A 165 5.11 20.93 -6.08
C SER A 165 5.29 19.48 -6.58
N TYR A 166 5.07 18.46 -5.76
CA TYR A 166 5.10 17.07 -6.25
C TYR A 166 3.94 16.77 -7.22
N ASP A 167 4.22 16.05 -8.31
CA ASP A 167 3.18 15.47 -9.16
C ASP A 167 2.79 14.09 -8.64
N PRO A 168 1.56 13.87 -8.09
CA PRO A 168 1.17 12.59 -7.51
C PRO A 168 1.19 11.43 -8.51
N ARG A 169 1.15 11.73 -9.82
CA ARG A 169 1.20 10.73 -10.90
C ARG A 169 2.53 9.98 -10.98
N TRP A 170 3.59 10.47 -10.32
CA TRP A 170 4.83 9.72 -10.13
C TRP A 170 4.63 8.43 -9.32
N VAL A 171 3.57 8.35 -8.52
CA VAL A 171 3.11 7.12 -7.87
C VAL A 171 2.17 6.40 -8.85
N TYR A 172 2.73 5.61 -9.76
CA TYR A 172 1.98 5.07 -10.90
C TYR A 172 0.80 4.15 -10.53
N HIS A 173 0.89 3.43 -9.41
CA HIS A 173 -0.23 2.65 -8.88
C HIS A 173 -1.36 3.51 -8.30
N GLY A 174 -1.17 4.83 -8.16
CA GLY A 174 -2.06 5.78 -7.51
C GLY A 174 -1.54 6.18 -6.13
N LEU A 175 -1.71 7.46 -5.77
CA LEU A 175 -1.38 7.98 -4.45
C LEU A 175 -2.66 8.24 -3.66
N ALA A 176 -3.01 7.35 -2.73
CA ALA A 176 -4.05 7.67 -1.77
C ALA A 176 -3.57 8.75 -0.79
N VAL A 177 -4.45 9.71 -0.51
CA VAL A 177 -4.28 10.74 0.51
C VAL A 177 -5.48 10.72 1.44
N GLY A 178 -5.26 10.97 2.71
CA GLY A 178 -6.31 10.96 3.73
C GLY A 178 -5.73 11.18 5.13
N THR A 179 -6.60 11.20 6.13
CA THR A 179 -6.17 11.37 7.52
C THR A 179 -5.50 10.10 8.06
N LEU A 180 -4.67 10.21 9.11
CA LEU A 180 -4.13 9.02 9.77
C LEU A 180 -5.23 8.17 10.43
N ARG A 181 -6.28 8.85 10.92
CA ARG A 181 -7.48 8.20 11.44
C ARG A 181 -8.11 7.31 10.39
N ASP A 182 -8.35 7.84 9.19
CA ASP A 182 -8.97 7.07 8.09
C ASP A 182 -8.10 5.89 7.65
N ALA A 183 -6.78 6.07 7.58
CA ALA A 183 -5.86 4.98 7.24
C ALA A 183 -5.96 3.81 8.24
N ALA A 184 -5.95 4.13 9.54
CA ALA A 184 -6.10 3.14 10.59
C ALA A 184 -7.50 2.51 10.59
N MET A 185 -8.56 3.30 10.38
CA MET A 185 -9.94 2.80 10.33
C MET A 185 -10.15 1.84 9.15
N LEU A 186 -9.62 2.17 7.96
CA LEU A 186 -9.68 1.30 6.79
C LEU A 186 -8.99 -0.04 7.04
N LEU A 187 -7.76 -0.02 7.56
CA LEU A 187 -7.06 -1.28 7.85
C LEU A 187 -7.75 -2.05 8.98
N HIS A 188 -8.16 -1.37 10.06
CA HIS A 188 -8.85 -2.01 11.17
C HIS A 188 -10.12 -2.72 10.69
N ARG A 189 -11.00 -2.02 9.99
CA ARG A 189 -12.28 -2.58 9.54
C ARG A 189 -12.10 -3.61 8.43
N LEU A 190 -11.08 -3.48 7.58
CA LEU A 190 -10.71 -4.54 6.63
C LEU A 190 -10.36 -5.86 7.35
N MET A 191 -9.70 -5.76 8.50
CA MET A 191 -9.27 -6.93 9.28
C MET A 191 -10.37 -7.50 10.18
N THR A 192 -11.27 -6.66 10.70
CA THR A 192 -12.23 -7.05 11.74
C THR A 192 -13.68 -7.21 11.27
N THR A 193 -14.02 -6.74 10.06
CA THR A 193 -15.38 -6.89 9.49
C THR A 193 -15.45 -8.03 8.49
N ASP A 194 -16.64 -8.26 7.95
CA ASP A 194 -16.98 -9.26 6.95
C ASP A 194 -16.89 -8.73 5.50
N LEU A 195 -16.27 -7.56 5.27
CA LEU A 195 -16.04 -7.04 3.91
C LEU A 195 -15.43 -8.10 3.01
N LEU A 196 -14.42 -8.81 3.51
CA LEU A 196 -13.87 -10.00 2.88
C LEU A 196 -14.30 -11.23 3.68
N PRO A 197 -14.76 -12.32 3.03
CA PRO A 197 -14.96 -13.61 3.69
C PRO A 197 -13.67 -14.04 4.38
N VAL A 198 -13.80 -14.74 5.53
CA VAL A 198 -12.67 -15.15 6.38
C VAL A 198 -11.56 -15.82 5.57
N GLY A 199 -11.88 -16.79 4.72
CA GLY A 199 -10.88 -17.49 3.90
C GLY A 199 -10.12 -16.56 2.95
N LEU A 200 -10.78 -15.57 2.33
CA LEU A 200 -10.14 -14.63 1.41
C LEU A 200 -9.28 -13.60 2.17
N ARG A 201 -9.70 -13.19 3.38
CA ARG A 201 -8.89 -12.37 4.26
C ARG A 201 -7.67 -13.14 4.78
N ASP A 202 -7.82 -14.42 5.09
CA ASP A 202 -6.70 -15.26 5.50
C ASP A 202 -5.70 -15.40 4.35
N GLU A 203 -6.15 -15.60 3.10
CA GLU A 203 -5.29 -15.57 1.91
C GLU A 203 -4.58 -14.22 1.73
N MET A 204 -5.27 -13.10 2.00
CA MET A 204 -4.67 -11.76 1.96
C MET A 204 -3.50 -11.66 2.93
N CYS A 205 -3.68 -12.17 4.15
CA CYS A 205 -2.71 -12.10 5.24
C CYS A 205 -1.65 -13.21 5.19
N HIS A 206 -1.89 -14.30 4.46
CA HIS A 206 -0.97 -15.41 4.32
C HIS A 206 0.25 -15.02 3.48
N GLY A 207 1.24 -14.44 4.16
CA GLY A 207 2.46 -13.94 3.54
C GLY A 207 3.45 -15.05 3.21
N ILE A 208 4.17 -14.89 2.09
CA ILE A 208 5.35 -15.68 1.75
C ILE A 208 6.57 -14.96 2.32
N ALA A 209 7.52 -15.70 2.90
CA ALA A 209 8.75 -15.12 3.44
C ALA A 209 9.53 -14.34 2.35
N VAL A 210 9.96 -13.12 2.68
CA VAL A 210 10.63 -12.21 1.72
C VAL A 210 12.11 -11.98 2.01
N GLY A 211 12.71 -12.81 2.87
CA GLY A 211 14.11 -12.69 3.27
C GLY A 211 14.35 -11.57 4.28
N ASP A 212 15.57 -11.05 4.31
CA ASP A 212 15.96 -9.96 5.21
C ASP A 212 15.19 -8.67 4.85
N PRO A 213 14.36 -8.11 5.76
CA PRO A 213 13.63 -6.88 5.52
C PRO A 213 14.54 -5.65 5.38
N GLY A 214 15.82 -5.78 5.69
CA GLY A 214 16.85 -4.74 5.64
C GLY A 214 17.28 -4.31 7.03
N THR A 215 18.52 -3.81 7.12
CA THR A 215 19.11 -3.34 8.39
C THR A 215 18.27 -2.24 9.05
N GLY A 216 18.06 -2.39 10.36
CA GLY A 216 17.39 -1.39 11.19
C GLY A 216 15.85 -1.44 11.19
N ARG A 217 15.23 -2.43 10.54
CA ARG A 217 13.77 -2.63 10.64
C ARG A 217 13.42 -3.63 11.75
N PRO A 218 12.35 -3.38 12.53
CA PRO A 218 12.02 -4.13 13.76
C PRO A 218 11.30 -5.47 13.53
N TRP A 219 11.59 -6.16 12.43
CA TRP A 219 11.00 -7.44 12.07
C TRP A 219 11.87 -8.59 12.57
N GLN A 220 11.23 -9.64 13.10
CA GLN A 220 11.89 -10.92 13.35
C GLN A 220 11.72 -11.84 12.13
N HIS A 221 10.50 -11.93 11.60
CA HIS A 221 10.21 -12.61 10.34
C HIS A 221 9.36 -11.69 9.47
N ALA A 222 9.83 -11.39 8.27
CA ALA A 222 9.09 -10.60 7.30
C ALA A 222 8.54 -11.50 6.18
N ALA A 223 7.28 -11.28 5.85
CA ALA A 223 6.56 -11.94 4.79
C ALA A 223 5.70 -10.92 4.02
N TYR A 224 5.24 -11.30 2.84
CA TYR A 224 4.37 -10.47 2.01
C TYR A 224 3.20 -11.29 1.46
N GLY A 225 1.99 -10.85 1.78
CA GLY A 225 0.72 -11.45 1.35
C GLY A 225 0.15 -10.77 0.11
N LEU A 226 -1.17 -10.67 0.01
CA LEU A 226 -1.83 -9.97 -1.10
C LEU A 226 -1.92 -8.47 -0.77
N GLY A 227 -0.87 -7.72 -1.09
CA GLY A 227 -0.80 -6.28 -0.84
C GLY A 227 -0.65 -5.86 0.60
N VAL A 228 -0.22 -6.78 1.45
CA VAL A 228 0.14 -6.51 2.84
C VAL A 228 1.51 -7.08 3.15
N MET A 229 2.30 -6.31 3.89
CA MET A 229 3.40 -6.83 4.68
C MET A 229 2.82 -7.57 5.88
N ALA A 230 3.33 -8.75 6.18
CA ALA A 230 2.90 -9.59 7.29
C ALA A 230 4.11 -10.22 7.97
N GLY A 231 3.97 -10.66 9.22
CA GLY A 231 5.02 -11.41 9.91
C GLY A 231 5.06 -11.14 11.40
N THR A 232 6.22 -11.41 12.01
CA THR A 232 6.42 -11.19 13.44
C THR A 232 7.43 -10.09 13.71
N THR A 233 7.15 -9.27 14.73
CA THR A 233 8.07 -8.22 15.19
C THR A 233 9.17 -8.81 16.08
N ALA A 234 10.22 -8.04 16.36
CA ALA A 234 11.27 -8.42 17.32
C ALA A 234 10.74 -8.73 18.75
N SER A 235 9.52 -8.27 19.07
CA SER A 235 8.81 -8.57 20.32
C SER A 235 7.86 -9.77 20.21
N ASN A 236 7.98 -10.58 19.16
CA ASN A 236 7.15 -11.76 18.86
C ASN A 236 5.66 -11.45 18.66
N LEU A 237 5.32 -10.25 18.20
CA LEU A 237 3.93 -9.89 17.88
C LEU A 237 3.65 -10.15 16.41
N SER A 238 2.54 -10.79 16.10
CA SER A 238 2.03 -10.90 14.73
C SER A 238 1.48 -9.55 14.27
N VAL A 239 1.90 -9.07 13.10
CA VAL A 239 1.43 -7.82 12.51
C VAL A 239 1.15 -7.97 11.03
N VAL A 240 0.14 -7.25 10.53
CA VAL A 240 -0.22 -7.18 9.11
C VAL A 240 -0.59 -5.76 8.72
N GLY A 241 -0.14 -5.29 7.56
CA GLY A 241 -0.34 -3.91 7.14
C GLY A 241 0.61 -3.51 6.03
N HIS A 242 1.08 -2.26 6.03
CA HIS A 242 2.08 -1.83 5.07
C HIS A 242 2.81 -0.57 5.53
N THR A 243 4.12 -0.52 5.26
CA THR A 243 4.93 0.70 5.34
C THR A 243 5.04 1.38 3.98
N GLY A 244 4.75 2.66 3.91
CA GLY A 244 4.88 3.48 2.72
C GLY A 244 5.96 4.54 2.88
N GLY A 245 6.69 4.81 1.81
CA GLY A 245 7.67 5.90 1.76
C GLY A 245 7.62 6.58 0.40
N GLY A 246 7.86 7.88 0.42
CA GLY A 246 8.04 8.69 -0.78
C GLY A 246 8.81 9.97 -0.45
N PRO A 247 8.91 10.89 -1.40
CA PRO A 247 9.59 12.16 -1.17
C PRO A 247 9.10 12.87 0.10
N GLY A 248 10.03 13.15 1.02
CA GLY A 248 9.80 13.98 2.22
C GLY A 248 9.11 13.30 3.41
N SER A 249 8.53 12.10 3.25
CA SER A 249 7.75 11.47 4.32
C SER A 249 7.59 9.96 4.20
N GLY A 250 7.18 9.34 5.30
CA GLY A 250 6.77 7.95 5.35
C GLY A 250 5.58 7.72 6.29
N ILE A 251 4.94 6.58 6.10
CA ILE A 251 3.79 6.11 6.86
C ILE A 251 3.96 4.62 7.20
N ALA A 252 3.49 4.19 8.36
CA ALA A 252 3.33 2.78 8.71
C ALA A 252 1.91 2.58 9.23
N VAL A 253 1.15 1.68 8.60
CA VAL A 253 -0.20 1.32 9.04
C VAL A 253 -0.25 -0.18 9.26
N TYR A 254 -0.43 -0.61 10.51
CA TYR A 254 -0.38 -2.01 10.90
C TYR A 254 -1.49 -2.37 11.87
N HIS A 255 -2.04 -3.56 11.66
CA HIS A 255 -2.99 -4.22 12.52
C HIS A 255 -2.31 -5.39 13.23
N CYS A 256 -2.58 -5.52 14.52
CA CYS A 256 -2.18 -6.65 15.34
C CYS A 256 -3.41 -7.56 15.54
N PRO A 257 -3.52 -8.69 14.82
CA PRO A 257 -4.69 -9.58 14.93
C PRO A 257 -4.77 -10.26 16.30
N GLU A 258 -3.62 -10.48 16.92
CA GLU A 258 -3.46 -11.01 18.28
C GLU A 258 -3.40 -9.84 19.28
N HIS A 259 -3.90 -9.99 20.50
CA HIS A 259 -3.96 -8.93 21.54
C HIS A 259 -4.74 -7.65 21.15
N ALA A 260 -5.92 -7.48 21.79
CA ALA A 260 -6.82 -6.33 21.64
C ALA A 260 -7.32 -5.98 20.22
N GLN A 261 -6.85 -6.63 19.14
CA GLN A 261 -7.18 -6.29 17.75
C GLN A 261 -6.87 -4.82 17.42
N ALA A 262 -5.72 -4.33 17.87
CA ALA A 262 -5.33 -2.94 17.72
C ALA A 262 -4.85 -2.61 16.30
N THR A 263 -5.09 -1.39 15.86
CA THR A 263 -4.55 -0.86 14.60
C THR A 263 -3.86 0.48 14.83
N VAL A 264 -2.67 0.63 14.26
CA VAL A 264 -1.84 1.83 14.40
C VAL A 264 -1.57 2.43 13.02
N ALA A 265 -1.66 3.75 12.93
CA ALA A 265 -1.08 4.53 11.85
C ALA A 265 -0.04 5.51 12.43
N VAL A 266 1.19 5.47 11.92
CA VAL A 266 2.27 6.42 12.25
C VAL A 266 2.71 7.12 10.98
N PHE A 267 2.92 8.43 11.05
CA PHE A 267 3.52 9.20 9.96
C PHE A 267 4.59 10.14 10.49
N ALA A 268 5.66 10.25 9.72
CA ALA A 268 6.76 11.15 9.97
C ALA A 268 7.23 11.84 8.69
N THR A 269 7.58 13.12 8.82
CA THR A 269 8.34 13.86 7.81
C THR A 269 9.82 13.63 8.08
N GLY A 270 10.54 13.06 7.12
CA GLY A 270 11.91 12.57 7.33
C GLY A 270 11.98 11.28 8.17
N GLY A 271 13.15 10.64 8.17
CA GLY A 271 13.39 9.35 8.84
C GLY A 271 13.34 8.14 7.90
N THR A 272 13.80 6.99 8.38
CA THR A 272 13.82 5.74 7.62
C THR A 272 12.56 4.93 7.86
N ALA A 273 12.24 4.01 6.94
CA ALA A 273 11.14 3.05 7.13
C ALA A 273 11.23 2.31 8.47
N GLY A 274 12.44 1.90 8.88
CA GLY A 274 12.66 1.20 10.15
C GLY A 274 12.28 2.01 11.38
N ASN A 275 12.50 3.33 11.38
CA ASN A 275 12.11 4.19 12.51
C ASN A 275 10.59 4.27 12.66
N ILE A 276 9.87 4.48 11.55
CA ILE A 276 8.41 4.63 11.56
C ILE A 276 7.74 3.29 11.92
N GLU A 277 8.29 2.17 11.44
CA GLU A 277 7.85 0.83 11.85
C GLU A 277 8.12 0.57 13.32
N ALA A 278 9.29 0.95 13.83
CA ALA A 278 9.61 0.75 15.24
C ALA A 278 8.64 1.51 16.14
N ASP A 279 8.25 2.71 15.75
CA ASP A 279 7.23 3.48 16.46
C ASP A 279 5.85 2.84 16.35
N ALA A 280 5.46 2.34 15.17
CA ALA A 280 4.18 1.65 14.99
C ALA A 280 4.10 0.37 15.85
N PHE A 281 5.18 -0.43 15.89
CA PHE A 281 5.21 -1.70 16.62
C PHE A 281 5.31 -1.52 18.13
N LYS A 282 5.91 -0.41 18.61
CA LYS A 282 5.95 -0.07 20.05
C LYS A 282 4.62 0.43 20.60
N LEU A 283 3.82 1.10 19.77
CA LEU A 283 2.66 1.88 20.22
C LEU A 283 1.31 1.20 19.94
N GLY A 284 1.32 0.10 19.18
CA GLY A 284 0.15 -0.74 18.90
C GLY A 284 -0.29 -1.63 20.03
N LEU A 285 0.43 -1.61 21.16
CA LEU A 285 0.04 -2.23 22.42
C LEU A 285 0.18 -1.22 23.53
#